data_AF-A0A925BBG6-F1
#
_entry.id   AF-A0A925BBG6-F1
#
_cell.length_a   1.000
_cell.length_b   1.000
_cell.length_c   1.000
_cell.angle_alpha   90.00
_cell.angle_beta   90.00
_cell.angle_gamma   90.00
#
_symmetry.space_group_name_H-M   'P 1'
#
loop_
_entity.id
_entity.type
_entity.pdbx_description
1 polymer ?
#
loop_
_entity_poly.entity_id
_entity_poly.type
_entity_poly.pdbx_seq_one_letter_code
_entity_poly.pdbx_strand_id
1 'polypeptide(L)'
;VLDSVTLKRITGELEAKISDLETEIYTMAGETFSISSTKQLQEVLFEKLKIPANKKTKTGYSTGVEALEELATDFPIVAKVLSHRGLMKLKNTYADAMPALVRTDTGRLHTTLNQALVATGRISSSNPNLQNIPVRTEIGREIRRAFVAADGNILVSADYSQIELRIFAHVTKDPALVAAFSSGEDIHKYTAGKMYGVAPADVTGDMRRAAKTVNYAVIYGISEFALAKRLGISFKEAKDLKESYFARFPGVRSYIDDTVTFAREHSYVQTLFGRRRYIPDINSRVFQFRQASERAAANMPVQGTSADIMKLAMVAVRDMLEKEGFKARMLLQVHDELLFETTPDEVPQLAPHIRSAMTGVYTLAAPLEVEVKTGKTWADVTAVADEPVDLIGDVL
;
A
#
# COMPACT_ATOMS: atom_id res chain seq x y z
N VAL A 1 13.10 -10.11 14.97
CA VAL A 1 14.04 -9.49 15.93
C VAL A 1 14.39 -8.09 15.42
N LEU A 2 14.80 -7.17 16.30
CA LEU A 2 15.21 -5.82 15.88
C LEU A 2 16.72 -5.62 16.14
N ASP A 3 17.47 -5.27 15.09
CA ASP A 3 18.88 -4.91 15.19
C ASP A 3 19.01 -3.44 15.62
N SER A 4 19.20 -3.23 16.94
CA SER A 4 19.38 -1.91 17.53
C SER A 4 20.70 -1.24 17.13
N VAL A 5 21.73 -2.01 16.75
CA VAL A 5 23.02 -1.44 16.32
C VAL A 5 22.86 -0.77 14.97
N THR A 6 22.22 -1.47 14.03
CA THR A 6 21.89 -0.90 12.71
C THR A 6 21.02 0.35 12.85
N LEU A 7 19.99 0.33 13.70
CA LEU A 7 19.14 1.51 13.93
C LEU A 7 19.90 2.69 14.54
N LYS A 8 20.81 2.45 15.50
CA LYS A 8 21.61 3.54 16.11
C LYS A 8 22.52 4.22 15.08
N ARG A 9 23.12 3.45 14.17
CA ARG A 9 23.87 4.01 13.03
C ARG A 9 22.97 4.89 12.15
N ILE A 10 21.79 4.39 11.79
CA ILE A 10 20.82 5.12 10.96
C ILE A 10 20.36 6.41 11.66
N THR A 11 20.14 6.40 12.98
CA THR A 11 19.82 7.62 13.75
C THR A 11 20.89 8.70 13.55
N GLY A 12 22.17 8.36 13.66
CA GLY A 12 23.27 9.32 13.46
C GLY A 12 23.31 9.90 12.04
N GLU A 13 23.09 9.06 11.01
CA GLU A 13 23.01 9.51 9.61
C GLU A 13 21.81 10.42 9.35
N LEU A 14 20.67 10.12 9.98
CA LEU A 14 19.47 10.96 9.93
C LEU A 14 19.71 12.31 10.60
N GLU A 15 20.35 12.34 11.76
CA GLU A 15 20.68 13.57 12.51
C GLU A 15 21.53 14.53 11.69
N ALA A 16 22.59 14.04 11.06
CA ALA A 16 23.43 14.84 10.18
C ALA A 16 22.62 15.45 9.02
N LYS A 17 21.86 14.63 8.28
CA LYS A 17 21.05 15.09 7.14
C LYS A 17 19.94 16.06 7.55
N ILE A 18 19.34 15.87 8.72
CA ILE A 18 18.33 16.77 9.27
C ILE A 18 18.97 18.13 9.58
N SER A 19 20.10 18.14 10.27
CA SER A 19 20.83 19.37 10.62
C SER A 19 21.25 20.18 9.38
N ASP A 20 21.71 19.50 8.33
CA ASP A 20 22.06 20.14 7.05
C ASP A 20 20.81 20.80 6.42
N LEU A 21 19.70 20.07 6.35
CA LEU A 21 18.43 20.59 5.82
C LEU A 21 17.90 21.76 6.65
N GLU A 22 18.02 21.72 7.98
CA GLU A 22 17.61 22.82 8.85
C GLU A 22 18.41 24.07 8.55
N THR A 23 19.73 23.95 8.41
CA THR A 23 20.63 25.06 8.06
C THR A 23 20.26 25.68 6.71
N GLU A 24 20.00 24.85 5.69
CA GLU A 24 19.56 25.31 4.38
C GLU A 24 18.20 26.03 4.45
N ILE A 25 17.23 25.46 5.19
CA ILE A 25 15.89 26.06 5.34
C ILE A 25 15.98 27.41 6.06
N TYR A 26 16.77 27.51 7.13
CA TYR A 26 16.97 28.76 7.86
C TYR A 26 17.66 29.82 7.00
N THR A 27 18.63 29.41 6.19
CA THR A 27 19.30 30.31 5.23
C THR A 27 18.31 30.86 4.20
N MET A 28 17.45 30.00 3.64
CA MET A 28 16.41 30.41 2.68
C MET A 28 15.31 31.27 3.32
N ALA A 29 14.97 31.02 4.59
CA ALA A 29 13.98 31.78 5.34
C ALA A 29 14.52 33.11 5.88
N GLY A 30 15.84 33.25 5.99
CA GLY A 30 16.51 34.38 6.64
C GLY A 30 16.24 34.49 8.14
N GLU A 31 15.79 33.41 8.78
CA GLU A 31 15.58 33.32 10.22
C GLU A 31 15.53 31.86 10.70
N THR A 32 15.72 31.65 11.99
CA THR A 32 15.52 30.35 12.63
C THR A 32 14.10 30.24 13.16
N PHE A 33 13.48 29.09 12.95
CA PHE A 33 12.14 28.78 13.45
C PHE A 33 11.94 27.27 13.63
N SER A 34 10.85 26.87 14.27
CA SER A 34 10.46 25.47 14.39
C SER A 34 9.78 24.98 13.11
N ILE A 35 10.50 24.20 12.29
CA ILE A 35 10.00 23.62 11.04
C ILE A 35 8.88 22.58 11.30
N SER A 36 8.89 21.96 12.48
CA SER A 36 7.84 21.04 12.93
C SER A 36 6.58 21.77 13.39
N SER A 37 6.67 23.05 13.80
CA SER A 37 5.52 23.86 14.18
C SER A 37 4.75 24.33 12.95
N THR A 38 3.53 23.81 12.80
CA THR A 38 2.61 24.22 11.71
C THR A 38 2.41 25.73 11.66
N LYS A 39 2.28 26.39 12.81
CA LYS A 39 2.02 27.84 12.88
C LYS A 39 3.25 28.64 12.40
N GLN A 40 4.42 28.36 12.93
CA GLN A 40 5.64 29.10 12.54
C GLN A 40 5.98 28.84 11.07
N LEU A 41 5.80 27.62 10.58
CA LEU A 41 6.00 27.32 9.17
C LEU A 41 5.02 28.08 8.26
N GLN A 42 3.76 28.24 8.68
CA GLN A 42 2.79 29.04 7.92
C GLN A 42 3.21 30.52 7.85
N GLU A 43 3.61 31.10 8.98
CA GLU A 43 4.09 32.49 9.07
C GLU A 43 5.29 32.70 8.13
N VAL A 44 6.30 31.81 8.18
CA VAL A 44 7.48 31.92 7.33
C VAL A 44 7.15 31.75 5.84
N LEU A 45 6.47 30.66 5.46
CA LEU A 45 6.23 30.36 4.05
C LEU A 45 5.26 31.36 3.40
N PHE A 46 4.12 31.61 4.04
CA PHE A 46 3.00 32.30 3.39
C PHE A 46 2.94 33.79 3.75
N GLU A 47 3.41 34.19 4.93
CA GLU A 47 3.35 35.60 5.34
C GLU A 47 4.66 36.35 5.06
N LYS A 48 5.81 35.76 5.39
CA LYS A 48 7.12 36.40 5.17
C LYS A 48 7.61 36.22 3.74
N LEU A 49 7.73 34.97 3.28
CA LEU A 49 8.21 34.65 1.94
C LEU A 49 7.14 34.85 0.86
N LYS A 50 5.89 35.13 1.26
CA LYS A 50 4.75 35.40 0.36
C LYS A 50 4.52 34.30 -0.68
N ILE A 51 4.86 33.04 -0.35
CA ILE A 51 4.57 31.89 -1.20
C ILE A 51 3.03 31.76 -1.31
N PRO A 52 2.46 31.54 -2.50
CA PRO A 52 1.03 31.37 -2.65
C PRO A 52 0.56 30.12 -1.91
N ALA A 53 -0.48 30.27 -1.09
CA ALA A 53 -1.04 29.13 -0.36
C ALA A 53 -2.16 28.45 -1.18
N ASN A 54 -1.96 27.18 -1.56
CA ASN A 54 -2.91 26.47 -2.42
C ASN A 54 -4.14 25.92 -1.69
N LYS A 55 -4.05 25.71 -0.37
CA LYS A 55 -5.13 25.12 0.43
C LYS A 55 -5.23 25.78 1.81
N LYS A 56 -6.46 25.94 2.31
CA LYS A 56 -6.76 26.42 3.67
C LYS A 56 -7.34 25.31 4.53
N THR A 57 -7.12 25.42 5.83
CA THR A 57 -7.67 24.59 6.91
C THR A 57 -8.46 25.48 7.86
N LYS A 58 -9.17 24.89 8.83
CA LYS A 58 -9.90 25.64 9.86
C LYS A 58 -9.00 26.60 10.66
N THR A 59 -7.70 26.30 10.76
CA THR A 59 -6.75 27.02 11.61
C THR A 59 -5.71 27.83 10.84
N GLY A 60 -5.87 28.03 9.52
CA GLY A 60 -4.91 28.76 8.68
C GLY A 60 -4.57 28.03 7.38
N TYR A 61 -3.40 28.31 6.80
CA TYR A 61 -2.96 27.69 5.54
C TYR A 61 -2.53 26.22 5.72
N SER A 62 -2.85 25.35 4.78
CA SER A 62 -2.41 23.96 4.87
C SER A 62 -0.90 23.85 4.64
N THR A 63 -0.18 23.25 5.58
CA THR A 63 1.20 22.77 5.38
C THR A 63 1.25 21.25 5.28
N GLY A 64 0.13 20.58 4.98
CA GLY A 64 0.12 19.14 4.76
C GLY A 64 0.97 18.74 3.55
N VAL A 65 1.48 17.49 3.54
CA VAL A 65 2.33 16.97 2.46
C VAL A 65 1.73 17.27 1.08
N GLU A 66 0.46 16.94 0.88
CA GLU A 66 -0.23 17.12 -0.42
C GLU A 66 -0.37 18.59 -0.87
N ALA A 67 -0.38 19.53 0.08
CA ALA A 67 -0.43 20.97 -0.21
C ALA A 67 0.97 21.53 -0.50
N LEU A 68 1.99 21.05 0.22
CA LEU A 68 3.37 21.44 0.02
C LEU A 68 3.97 20.81 -1.25
N GLU A 69 3.56 19.59 -1.64
CA GLU A 69 4.04 18.92 -2.86
C GLU A 69 3.74 19.72 -4.13
N GLU A 70 2.58 20.40 -4.18
CA GLU A 70 2.23 21.27 -5.31
C GLU A 70 3.20 22.47 -5.40
N LEU A 71 3.57 23.03 -4.25
CA LEU A 71 4.46 24.20 -4.15
C LEU A 71 5.94 23.82 -4.28
N ALA A 72 6.31 22.58 -3.99
CA ALA A 72 7.70 22.12 -4.00
C ALA A 72 8.34 22.19 -5.40
N THR A 73 7.53 22.19 -6.46
CA THR A 73 8.00 22.34 -7.85
C THR A 73 8.58 23.73 -8.10
N ASP A 74 7.93 24.76 -7.57
CA ASP A 74 8.28 26.16 -7.84
C ASP A 74 9.13 26.78 -6.72
N PHE A 75 9.05 26.24 -5.50
CA PHE A 75 9.67 26.82 -4.31
C PHE A 75 10.64 25.84 -3.64
N PRO A 76 11.97 26.00 -3.83
CA PRO A 76 12.98 25.09 -3.28
C PRO A 76 12.91 24.90 -1.76
N ILE A 77 12.62 25.97 -1.00
CA ILE A 77 12.45 25.89 0.45
C ILE A 77 11.34 24.89 0.85
N VAL A 78 10.26 24.81 0.06
CA VAL A 78 9.15 23.89 0.33
C VAL A 78 9.57 22.44 0.09
N ALA A 79 10.32 22.16 -0.98
CA ALA A 79 10.89 20.84 -1.23
C ALA A 79 11.83 20.38 -0.09
N LYS A 80 12.64 21.31 0.44
CA LYS A 80 13.52 21.05 1.59
C LYS A 80 12.74 20.79 2.87
N VAL A 81 11.67 21.55 3.15
CA VAL A 81 10.77 21.30 4.29
C VAL A 81 10.09 19.93 4.20
N LEU A 82 9.64 19.52 3.01
CA LEU A 82 9.08 18.17 2.80
C LEU A 82 10.13 17.09 3.10
N SER A 83 11.35 17.27 2.62
CA SER A 83 12.47 16.36 2.86
C SER A 83 12.78 16.26 4.36
N HIS A 84 12.89 17.41 5.04
CA HIS A 84 13.13 17.50 6.49
C HIS A 84 12.06 16.74 7.28
N ARG A 85 10.78 16.99 7.00
CA ARG A 85 9.66 16.30 7.66
C ARG A 85 9.67 14.78 7.40
N GLY A 86 10.05 14.38 6.18
CA GLY A 86 10.25 12.97 5.83
C GLY A 86 11.30 12.32 6.71
N LEU A 87 12.49 12.91 6.80
CA LEU A 87 13.59 12.40 7.63
C LEU A 87 13.26 12.43 9.13
N MET A 88 12.65 13.50 9.62
CA MET A 88 12.21 13.61 11.02
C MET A 88 11.22 12.51 11.39
N LYS A 89 10.30 12.15 10.47
CA LYS A 89 9.39 11.02 10.69
C LYS A 89 10.17 9.70 10.74
N LEU A 90 11.11 9.48 9.82
CA LEU A 90 11.96 8.28 9.82
C LEU A 90 12.73 8.13 11.15
N LYS A 91 13.29 9.23 11.65
CA LYS A 91 14.00 9.27 12.93
C LYS A 91 13.07 9.02 14.11
N ASN A 92 12.10 9.91 14.33
CA ASN A 92 11.30 9.93 15.54
C ASN A 92 10.39 8.71 15.67
N THR A 93 9.77 8.27 14.57
CA THR A 93 8.80 7.16 14.61
C THR A 93 9.48 5.79 14.56
N TYR A 94 10.61 5.67 13.86
CA TYR A 94 11.20 4.35 13.59
C TYR A 94 12.57 4.19 14.23
N ALA A 95 13.55 5.05 13.91
CA ALA A 95 14.92 4.85 14.36
C ALA A 95 15.08 5.00 15.88
N ASP A 96 14.42 6.00 16.48
CA ASP A 96 14.55 6.29 17.92
C ASP A 96 13.51 5.55 18.77
N ALA A 97 12.24 5.56 18.33
CA ALA A 97 11.15 5.02 19.14
C ALA A 97 11.11 3.48 19.15
N MET A 98 11.43 2.80 18.04
CA MET A 98 11.31 1.34 17.98
C MET A 98 12.26 0.61 18.94
N PRO A 99 13.55 0.97 19.05
CA PRO A 99 14.46 0.32 20.01
C PRO A 99 13.94 0.38 21.45
N ALA A 100 13.31 1.50 21.85
CA ALA A 100 12.75 1.66 23.20
C ALA A 100 11.53 0.75 23.46
N LEU A 101 10.89 0.23 22.41
CA LEU A 101 9.74 -0.69 22.50
C LEU A 101 10.15 -2.17 22.43
N VAL A 102 11.44 -2.45 22.24
CA VAL A 102 11.94 -3.84 22.23
C VAL A 102 11.86 -4.40 23.64
N ARG A 103 11.22 -5.57 23.75
CA ARG A 103 11.18 -6.31 25.00
C ARG A 103 12.54 -6.90 25.32
N THR A 104 13.10 -6.54 26.47
CA THR A 104 14.45 -6.91 26.90
C THR A 104 14.64 -8.41 27.12
N ASP A 105 13.57 -9.12 27.49
CA ASP A 105 13.57 -10.57 27.73
C ASP A 105 13.57 -11.40 26.44
N THR A 106 13.08 -10.85 25.33
CA THR A 106 12.95 -11.58 24.05
C THR A 106 13.77 -11.00 22.91
N GLY A 107 14.26 -9.77 23.04
CA GLY A 107 14.89 -9.03 21.93
C GLY A 107 13.93 -8.74 20.77
N ARG A 108 12.61 -8.80 21.01
CA ARG A 108 11.57 -8.68 19.96
C ARG A 108 10.64 -7.50 20.21
N LEU A 109 10.13 -6.94 19.12
CA LEU A 109 8.97 -6.07 19.13
C LEU A 109 7.71 -6.91 19.18
N HIS A 110 6.73 -6.49 19.97
CA HIS A 110 5.43 -7.14 20.10
C HIS A 110 4.36 -6.10 19.78
N THR A 111 3.67 -6.27 18.65
CA THR A 111 2.59 -5.39 18.20
C THR A 111 1.22 -5.94 18.61
N THR A 112 0.22 -5.07 18.68
CA THR A 112 -1.19 -5.45 18.80
C THR A 112 -1.88 -5.36 17.45
N LEU A 113 -2.42 -6.48 16.98
CA LEU A 113 -3.23 -6.55 15.76
C LEU A 113 -4.72 -6.36 16.08
N ASN A 114 -5.27 -5.21 15.70
CA ASN A 114 -6.66 -4.85 15.95
C ASN A 114 -7.54 -5.28 14.77
N GLN A 115 -8.47 -6.21 15.03
CA GLN A 115 -9.35 -6.77 14.00
C GLN A 115 -10.68 -6.01 13.83
N ALA A 116 -11.11 -5.26 14.85
CA ALA A 116 -12.44 -4.63 14.91
C ALA A 116 -12.43 -3.10 14.77
N LEU A 117 -11.41 -2.54 14.11
CA LEU A 117 -11.23 -1.09 13.97
C LEU A 117 -11.53 -0.56 12.57
N VAL A 118 -11.00 -1.21 11.53
CA VAL A 118 -11.07 -0.68 10.16
C VAL A 118 -12.39 -1.08 9.50
N ALA A 119 -13.13 -0.10 8.96
CA ALA A 119 -14.44 -0.34 8.33
C ALA A 119 -14.42 -1.29 7.12
N THR A 120 -13.27 -1.45 6.46
CA THR A 120 -13.08 -2.39 5.36
C THR A 120 -12.67 -3.79 5.83
N GLY A 121 -12.54 -4.02 7.14
CA GLY A 121 -12.21 -5.33 7.70
C GLY A 121 -10.72 -5.66 7.74
N ARG A 122 -9.85 -4.78 7.22
CA ARG A 122 -8.39 -4.92 7.35
C ARG A 122 -7.95 -4.96 8.82
N ILE A 123 -6.91 -5.73 9.10
CA ILE A 123 -6.23 -5.71 10.39
C ILE A 123 -5.37 -4.44 10.44
N SER A 124 -5.36 -3.77 11.59
CA SER A 124 -4.46 -2.63 11.85
C SER A 124 -3.49 -2.95 12.98
N SER A 125 -2.28 -2.41 12.92
CA SER A 125 -1.21 -2.66 13.89
C SER A 125 -0.96 -1.41 14.76
N SER A 126 -0.81 -1.61 16.07
CA SER A 126 -0.48 -0.55 17.03
C SER A 126 0.52 -1.03 18.09
N ASN A 127 1.24 -0.07 18.70
CA ASN A 127 2.17 -0.27 19.81
C ASN A 127 3.22 -1.39 19.62
N PRO A 128 4.12 -1.30 18.62
CA PRO A 128 4.20 -0.30 17.56
C PRO A 128 3.39 -0.68 16.30
N ASN A 129 3.18 0.27 15.39
CA ASN A 129 2.60 -0.02 14.08
C ASN A 129 3.67 -0.60 13.14
N LEU A 130 3.59 -1.91 12.89
CA LEU A 130 4.51 -2.67 12.04
C LEU A 130 4.02 -2.87 10.60
N GLN A 131 2.84 -2.32 10.25
CA GLN A 131 2.34 -2.38 8.88
C GLN A 131 2.84 -1.22 8.01
N ASN A 132 3.32 -0.13 8.64
CA ASN A 132 3.77 1.08 7.96
C ASN A 132 5.31 1.25 8.01
N ILE A 133 6.06 0.14 8.04
CA ILE A 133 7.53 0.21 7.99
C ILE A 133 7.96 0.71 6.60
N PRO A 134 8.78 1.77 6.52
CA PRO A 134 9.13 2.38 5.24
C PRO A 134 9.98 1.45 4.38
N VAL A 135 9.81 1.51 3.05
CA VAL A 135 10.59 0.70 2.09
C VAL A 135 10.91 1.43 0.78
N ARG A 136 10.23 2.56 0.50
CA ARG A 136 10.30 3.22 -0.82
C ARG A 136 11.55 4.09 -1.03
N THR A 137 12.18 4.54 0.05
CA THR A 137 13.41 5.34 0.01
C THR A 137 14.56 4.49 0.51
N GLU A 138 15.79 4.83 0.13
CA GLU A 138 16.98 4.09 0.58
C GLU A 138 17.07 4.05 2.11
N ILE A 139 16.92 5.19 2.78
CA ILE A 139 16.92 5.24 4.25
C ILE A 139 15.75 4.45 4.85
N GLY A 140 14.58 4.47 4.20
CA GLY A 140 13.44 3.65 4.61
C GLY A 140 13.76 2.16 4.53
N ARG A 141 14.39 1.74 3.44
CA ARG A 141 14.85 0.36 3.23
C ARG A 141 15.88 -0.05 4.28
N GLU A 142 16.82 0.83 4.63
CA GLU A 142 17.77 0.60 5.72
C GLU A 142 17.07 0.41 7.08
N ILE A 143 16.02 1.18 7.38
CA ILE A 143 15.19 0.95 8.57
C ILE A 143 14.53 -0.43 8.52
N ARG A 144 13.97 -0.83 7.37
CA ARG A 144 13.38 -2.18 7.21
C ARG A 144 14.43 -3.29 7.33
N ARG A 145 15.70 -3.03 6.99
CA ARG A 145 16.84 -3.95 7.14
C ARG A 145 17.14 -4.28 8.60
N ALA A 146 16.82 -3.40 9.54
CA ALA A 146 16.97 -3.67 10.96
C ALA A 146 16.00 -4.74 11.50
N PHE A 147 14.98 -5.13 10.71
CA PHE A 147 14.10 -6.23 11.06
C PHE A 147 14.72 -7.54 10.55
N VAL A 148 15.24 -8.33 11.47
CA VAL A 148 16.02 -9.54 11.18
C VAL A 148 15.32 -10.79 11.71
N ALA A 149 15.57 -11.93 11.07
CA ALA A 149 15.25 -13.23 11.65
C ALA A 149 16.05 -13.46 12.93
N ALA A 150 15.53 -14.28 13.84
CA ALA A 150 16.33 -14.79 14.95
C ALA A 150 17.49 -15.65 14.48
N ASP A 151 18.48 -15.82 15.35
CA ASP A 151 19.67 -16.61 15.08
C ASP A 151 19.31 -18.04 14.62
N GLY A 152 19.96 -18.48 13.54
CA GLY A 152 19.68 -19.77 12.90
C GLY A 152 18.46 -19.78 11.97
N ASN A 153 17.66 -18.72 11.95
CA ASN A 153 16.46 -18.62 11.13
C ASN A 153 16.64 -17.66 9.93
N ILE A 154 15.66 -17.71 9.04
CA ILE A 154 15.48 -16.84 7.88
C ILE A 154 14.03 -16.32 7.86
N LEU A 155 13.83 -15.11 7.33
CA LEU A 155 12.49 -14.58 7.08
C LEU A 155 11.95 -15.12 5.76
N VAL A 156 10.65 -15.43 5.74
CA VAL A 156 9.91 -15.81 4.53
C VAL A 156 8.76 -14.84 4.37
N SER A 157 8.68 -14.15 3.24
CA SER A 157 7.63 -13.20 2.90
C SER A 157 6.78 -13.80 1.79
N ALA A 158 5.47 -13.91 1.99
CA ALA A 158 4.51 -14.36 0.99
C ALA A 158 3.51 -13.25 0.72
N ASP A 159 3.55 -12.67 -0.48
CA ASP A 159 2.74 -11.50 -0.87
C ASP A 159 1.81 -11.86 -2.03
N TYR A 160 0.54 -11.47 -1.95
CA TYR A 160 -0.35 -11.65 -3.07
C TYR A 160 0.00 -10.70 -4.21
N SER A 161 0.20 -11.25 -5.41
CA SER A 161 0.41 -10.45 -6.61
C SER A 161 -0.90 -9.76 -7.02
N GLN A 162 -0.99 -8.47 -6.70
CA GLN A 162 -2.05 -7.56 -7.17
C GLN A 162 -3.48 -8.02 -6.81
N ILE A 163 -3.67 -8.57 -5.60
CA ILE A 163 -4.95 -9.15 -5.16
C ILE A 163 -6.15 -8.23 -5.37
N GLU A 164 -6.02 -6.92 -5.11
CA GLU A 164 -7.13 -5.98 -5.31
C GLU A 164 -7.55 -5.88 -6.77
N LEU A 165 -6.61 -5.95 -7.73
CA LEU A 165 -6.93 -5.92 -9.16
C LEU A 165 -7.53 -7.26 -9.64
N ARG A 166 -7.07 -8.40 -9.08
CA ARG A 166 -7.65 -9.72 -9.36
C ARG A 166 -9.09 -9.83 -8.86
N ILE A 167 -9.35 -9.35 -7.64
CA ILE A 167 -10.71 -9.22 -7.10
C ILE A 167 -11.53 -8.27 -7.96
N PHE A 168 -10.95 -7.14 -8.38
CA PHE A 168 -11.65 -6.19 -9.23
C PHE A 168 -12.07 -6.79 -10.56
N ALA A 169 -11.18 -7.55 -11.22
CA ALA A 169 -11.52 -8.30 -12.44
C ALA A 169 -12.66 -9.29 -12.18
N HIS A 170 -12.65 -9.99 -11.05
CA HIS A 170 -13.71 -10.93 -10.68
C HIS A 170 -15.07 -10.26 -10.45
N VAL A 171 -15.14 -9.18 -9.66
CA VAL A 171 -16.41 -8.53 -9.32
C VAL A 171 -17.00 -7.71 -10.47
N THR A 172 -16.14 -7.15 -11.33
CA THR A 172 -16.57 -6.43 -12.53
C THR A 172 -16.99 -7.38 -13.65
N LYS A 173 -16.55 -8.65 -13.60
CA LYS A 173 -16.74 -9.66 -14.64
C LYS A 173 -16.32 -9.17 -16.02
N ASP A 174 -15.40 -8.21 -16.07
CA ASP A 174 -14.94 -7.63 -17.33
C ASP A 174 -14.05 -8.66 -18.05
N PRO A 175 -14.43 -9.11 -19.27
CA PRO A 175 -13.72 -10.19 -19.94
C PRO A 175 -12.30 -9.80 -20.31
N ALA A 176 -12.03 -8.52 -20.57
CA ALA A 176 -10.69 -8.06 -20.92
C ALA A 176 -9.78 -8.01 -19.69
N LEU A 177 -10.29 -7.62 -18.51
CA LEU A 177 -9.53 -7.68 -17.25
C LEU A 177 -9.27 -9.13 -16.82
N VAL A 178 -10.28 -10.00 -16.90
CA VAL A 178 -10.13 -11.42 -16.55
C VAL A 178 -9.09 -12.09 -17.47
N ALA A 179 -9.21 -11.88 -18.79
CA ALA A 179 -8.27 -12.44 -19.75
C ALA A 179 -6.82 -11.98 -19.51
N ALA A 180 -6.62 -10.71 -19.14
CA ALA A 180 -5.29 -10.16 -18.86
C ALA A 180 -4.58 -10.85 -17.68
N PHE A 181 -5.34 -11.25 -16.65
CA PHE A 181 -4.77 -12.00 -15.53
C PHE A 181 -4.54 -13.47 -15.85
N SER A 182 -5.38 -14.06 -16.71
CA SER A 182 -5.25 -15.47 -17.11
C SER A 182 -4.13 -15.71 -18.12
N SER A 183 -3.69 -14.69 -18.87
CA SER A 183 -2.58 -14.83 -19.83
C SER A 183 -1.19 -14.73 -19.18
N GLY A 184 -1.10 -14.35 -17.90
CA GLY A 184 0.18 -14.09 -17.21
C GLY A 184 0.87 -12.81 -17.68
N GLU A 185 0.21 -11.99 -18.51
CA GLU A 185 0.75 -10.70 -18.93
C GLU A 185 0.73 -9.67 -17.78
N ASP A 186 1.67 -8.73 -17.82
CA ASP A 186 1.66 -7.58 -16.91
C ASP A 186 0.39 -6.76 -17.13
N ILE A 187 -0.52 -6.76 -16.15
CA ILE A 187 -1.80 -6.05 -16.26
C ILE A 187 -1.66 -4.57 -16.60
N HIS A 188 -0.61 -3.90 -16.11
CA HIS A 188 -0.41 -2.48 -16.37
C HIS A 188 0.08 -2.24 -17.80
N LYS A 189 0.92 -3.13 -18.34
CA LYS A 189 1.29 -3.11 -19.77
C LYS A 189 0.09 -3.43 -20.65
N TYR A 190 -0.72 -4.43 -20.28
CA TYR A 190 -1.93 -4.77 -21.00
C TYR A 190 -2.92 -3.59 -21.05
N THR A 191 -3.20 -2.97 -19.89
CA THR A 191 -4.01 -1.76 -19.79
C THR A 191 -3.43 -0.63 -20.63
N ALA A 192 -2.12 -0.39 -20.57
CA ALA A 192 -1.46 0.64 -21.37
C ALA A 192 -1.65 0.40 -22.88
N GLY A 193 -1.38 -0.81 -23.38
CA GLY A 193 -1.57 -1.15 -24.79
C GLY A 193 -3.00 -0.89 -25.27
N LYS A 194 -4.00 -1.25 -24.46
CA LYS A 194 -5.42 -0.99 -24.76
C LYS A 194 -5.79 0.49 -24.73
N MET A 195 -5.27 1.25 -23.75
CA MET A 195 -5.57 2.66 -23.56
C MET A 195 -4.93 3.56 -24.62
N TYR A 196 -3.66 3.28 -24.96
CA TYR A 196 -2.89 4.05 -25.95
C TYR A 196 -3.04 3.50 -27.38
N GLY A 197 -3.64 2.31 -27.55
CA GLY A 197 -3.83 1.69 -28.86
C GLY A 197 -2.53 1.17 -29.49
N VAL A 198 -1.56 0.77 -28.68
CA VAL A 198 -0.23 0.29 -29.11
C VAL A 198 -0.05 -1.19 -28.79
N ALA A 199 0.83 -1.88 -29.51
CA ALA A 199 1.15 -3.26 -29.20
C ALA A 199 1.88 -3.37 -27.84
N PRO A 200 1.81 -4.51 -27.12
CA PRO A 200 2.48 -4.68 -25.82
C PRO A 200 4.00 -4.41 -25.86
N ALA A 201 4.65 -4.69 -27.00
CA ALA A 201 6.07 -4.43 -27.21
C ALA A 201 6.41 -2.93 -27.30
N ASP A 202 5.45 -2.10 -27.73
CA ASP A 202 5.60 -0.65 -27.90
C ASP A 202 5.20 0.13 -26.65
N VAL A 203 4.76 -0.55 -25.59
CA VAL A 203 4.40 0.09 -24.32
C VAL A 203 5.64 0.61 -23.63
N THR A 204 5.75 1.94 -23.54
CA THR A 204 6.85 2.59 -22.82
C THR A 204 6.69 2.48 -21.30
N GLY A 205 7.78 2.73 -20.56
CA GLY A 205 7.75 2.75 -19.09
C GLY A 205 6.77 3.79 -18.52
N ASP A 206 6.65 4.94 -19.17
CA ASP A 206 5.74 6.01 -18.75
C ASP A 206 4.27 5.66 -19.03
N MET A 207 3.98 5.04 -20.18
CA MET A 207 2.65 4.49 -20.48
C MET A 207 2.23 3.45 -19.43
N ARG A 208 3.14 2.53 -19.07
CA ARG A 208 2.88 1.54 -18.02
C ARG A 208 2.63 2.21 -16.66
N ARG A 209 3.40 3.25 -16.30
CA ARG A 209 3.22 4.00 -15.06
C ARG A 209 1.88 4.74 -15.01
N ALA A 210 1.48 5.35 -16.13
CA ALA A 210 0.20 6.01 -16.27
C ALA A 210 -0.95 4.99 -16.13
N ALA A 211 -0.89 3.87 -16.86
CA ALA A 211 -1.88 2.80 -16.78
C ALA A 211 -1.99 2.18 -15.37
N LYS A 212 -0.87 1.99 -14.67
CA LYS A 212 -0.87 1.59 -13.26
C LYS A 212 -1.66 2.58 -12.41
N THR A 213 -1.38 3.87 -12.57
CA THR A 213 -2.06 4.93 -11.81
C THR A 213 -3.56 4.94 -12.10
N VAL A 214 -3.95 4.76 -13.37
CA VAL A 214 -5.36 4.71 -13.79
C VAL A 214 -6.09 3.48 -13.24
N ASN A 215 -5.49 2.29 -13.33
CA ASN A 215 -6.04 1.05 -12.76
C ASN A 215 -6.45 1.23 -11.29
N TYR A 216 -5.53 1.72 -10.46
CA TYR A 216 -5.82 1.98 -9.05
C TYR A 216 -6.78 3.18 -8.87
N ALA A 217 -6.65 4.23 -9.67
CA ALA A 217 -7.55 5.38 -9.60
C ALA A 217 -9.01 5.00 -9.83
N VAL A 218 -9.28 4.08 -10.76
CA VAL A 218 -10.65 3.62 -11.04
C VAL A 218 -11.18 2.77 -9.88
N ILE A 219 -10.39 1.84 -9.32
CA ILE A 219 -10.77 1.04 -8.14
C ILE A 219 -11.13 1.92 -6.94
N TYR A 220 -10.38 2.99 -6.70
CA TYR A 220 -10.59 3.90 -5.57
C TYR A 220 -11.58 5.05 -5.89
N GLY A 221 -12.17 5.07 -7.09
CA GLY A 221 -13.12 6.10 -7.52
C GLY A 221 -12.51 7.51 -7.56
N ILE A 222 -11.22 7.63 -7.86
CA ILE A 222 -10.51 8.91 -7.89
C ILE A 222 -11.09 9.82 -8.98
N SER A 223 -11.23 11.11 -8.64
CA SER A 223 -11.70 12.13 -9.58
C SER A 223 -10.67 12.40 -10.67
N GLU A 224 -11.13 12.87 -11.83
CA GLU A 224 -10.31 13.25 -12.98
C GLU A 224 -9.31 14.34 -12.58
N PHE A 225 -9.70 15.27 -11.71
CA PHE A 225 -8.81 16.30 -11.18
C PHE A 225 -7.65 15.71 -10.36
N ALA A 226 -7.95 14.77 -9.46
CA ALA A 226 -6.91 14.10 -8.67
C ALA A 226 -6.05 13.17 -9.53
N LEU A 227 -6.61 12.57 -10.58
CA LEU A 227 -5.87 11.77 -11.56
C LEU A 227 -4.90 12.65 -12.37
N ALA A 228 -5.36 13.82 -12.86
CA ALA A 228 -4.54 14.79 -13.57
C ALA A 228 -3.33 15.21 -12.75
N LYS A 229 -3.54 15.57 -11.47
CA LYS A 229 -2.47 15.93 -10.54
C LYS A 229 -1.46 14.81 -10.33
N ARG A 230 -1.92 13.56 -10.15
CA ARG A 230 -1.03 12.39 -9.95
C ARG A 230 -0.18 12.06 -11.16
N LEU A 231 -0.71 12.31 -12.35
CA LEU A 231 -0.03 12.04 -13.62
C LEU A 231 0.78 13.24 -14.14
N GLY A 232 0.58 14.43 -13.59
CA GLY A 232 1.20 15.66 -14.10
C GLY A 232 0.69 16.06 -15.49
N ILE A 233 -0.57 15.76 -15.80
CA ILE A 233 -1.21 16.02 -17.10
C ILE A 233 -2.36 17.00 -16.97
N SER A 234 -2.88 17.51 -18.09
CA SER A 234 -4.05 18.38 -18.08
C SER A 234 -5.32 17.64 -17.63
N PHE A 235 -6.29 18.39 -17.13
CA PHE A 235 -7.61 17.84 -16.78
C PHE A 235 -8.28 17.13 -17.97
N LYS A 236 -8.13 17.68 -19.18
CA LYS A 236 -8.67 17.09 -20.40
C LYS A 236 -8.04 15.73 -20.68
N GLU A 237 -6.72 15.63 -20.63
CA GLU A 237 -6.03 14.34 -20.84
C GLU A 237 -6.41 13.31 -19.78
N ALA A 238 -6.54 13.70 -18.52
CA ALA A 238 -6.98 12.78 -17.46
C ALA A 238 -8.42 12.28 -17.68
N LYS A 239 -9.31 13.14 -18.15
CA LYS A 239 -10.68 12.78 -18.53
C LYS A 239 -10.66 11.79 -19.71
N ASP A 240 -9.93 12.12 -20.78
CA ASP A 240 -9.84 11.30 -21.99
C ASP A 240 -9.24 9.90 -21.68
N LEU A 241 -8.23 9.82 -20.81
CA LEU A 241 -7.66 8.54 -20.36
C LEU A 241 -8.67 7.70 -19.58
N LYS A 242 -9.45 8.32 -18.70
CA LYS A 242 -10.47 7.61 -17.90
C LYS A 242 -11.64 7.14 -18.79
N GLU A 243 -12.05 7.94 -19.76
CA GLU A 243 -13.06 7.56 -20.75
C GLU A 243 -12.57 6.41 -21.65
N SER A 244 -11.33 6.48 -22.14
CA SER A 244 -10.68 5.39 -22.89
C SER A 244 -10.63 4.09 -22.07
N TYR A 245 -10.28 4.19 -20.78
CA TYR A 245 -10.30 3.04 -19.87
C TYR A 245 -11.69 2.41 -19.80
N PHE A 246 -12.74 3.18 -19.53
CA PHE A 246 -14.11 2.62 -19.45
C PHE A 246 -14.62 2.07 -20.78
N ALA A 247 -14.20 2.64 -21.91
CA ALA A 247 -14.55 2.12 -23.23
C ALA A 247 -13.89 0.76 -23.50
N ARG A 248 -12.68 0.52 -22.96
CA ARG A 248 -11.95 -0.75 -23.09
C ARG A 248 -12.34 -1.80 -22.04
N PHE A 249 -12.84 -1.35 -20.90
CA PHE A 249 -13.25 -2.19 -19.76
C PHE A 249 -14.69 -1.85 -19.34
N PRO A 250 -15.70 -2.14 -20.19
CA PRO A 250 -17.09 -1.72 -19.94
C PRO A 250 -17.68 -2.31 -18.67
N GLY A 251 -17.28 -3.53 -18.26
CA GLY A 251 -17.78 -4.17 -17.03
C GLY A 251 -17.42 -3.39 -15.78
N VAL A 252 -16.35 -2.59 -15.83
CA VAL A 252 -15.95 -1.73 -14.72
C VAL A 252 -16.95 -0.60 -14.48
N ARG A 253 -17.47 0.02 -15.55
CA ARG A 253 -18.46 1.08 -15.41
C ARG A 253 -19.76 0.53 -14.84
N SER A 254 -20.25 -0.58 -15.39
CA SER A 254 -21.44 -1.27 -14.89
C SER A 254 -21.31 -1.61 -13.41
N TYR A 255 -20.19 -2.19 -12.99
CA TYR A 255 -19.95 -2.50 -11.58
C TYR A 255 -20.05 -1.27 -10.66
N ILE A 256 -19.45 -0.14 -11.04
CA ILE A 256 -19.49 1.08 -10.23
C ILE A 256 -20.93 1.59 -10.12
N ASP A 257 -21.64 1.69 -11.25
CA ASP A 257 -23.00 2.21 -11.31
C ASP A 257 -23.97 1.30 -10.53
N ASP A 258 -23.85 -0.01 -10.69
CA ASP A 258 -24.66 -1.02 -9.99
C ASP A 258 -24.39 -1.00 -8.48
N THR A 259 -23.12 -0.90 -8.07
CA THR A 259 -22.74 -0.85 -6.65
C THR A 259 -23.25 0.41 -5.98
N VAL A 260 -23.17 1.57 -6.66
CA VAL A 260 -23.73 2.82 -6.14
C VAL A 260 -25.25 2.76 -6.05
N THR A 261 -25.92 2.19 -7.06
CA THR A 261 -27.38 2.01 -7.05
C THR A 261 -27.81 1.10 -5.90
N PHE A 262 -27.15 -0.05 -5.73
CA PHE A 262 -27.37 -0.94 -4.59
C PHE A 262 -27.19 -0.21 -3.26
N ALA A 263 -26.11 0.56 -3.12
CA ALA A 263 -25.83 1.31 -1.90
C ALA A 263 -26.90 2.37 -1.60
N ARG A 264 -27.45 3.04 -2.62
CA ARG A 264 -28.53 4.02 -2.44
C ARG A 264 -29.83 3.39 -1.96
N GLU A 265 -30.15 2.20 -2.43
CA GLU A 265 -31.35 1.44 -2.05
C GLU A 265 -31.21 0.81 -0.67
N HIS A 266 -30.05 0.22 -0.37
CA HIS A 266 -29.85 -0.61 0.82
C HIS A 266 -29.11 0.11 1.96
N SER A 267 -28.49 1.26 1.68
CA SER A 267 -27.64 2.03 2.62
C SER A 267 -26.40 1.28 3.12
N TYR A 268 -26.01 0.17 2.47
CA TYR A 268 -24.76 -0.54 2.72
C TYR A 268 -24.22 -1.17 1.44
N VAL A 269 -22.96 -1.57 1.49
CA VAL A 269 -22.31 -2.47 0.51
C VAL A 269 -21.71 -3.67 1.24
N GLN A 270 -21.40 -4.74 0.52
CA GLN A 270 -20.84 -5.95 1.11
C GLN A 270 -19.73 -6.58 0.27
N THR A 271 -18.85 -7.34 0.93
CA THR A 271 -17.81 -8.16 0.30
C THR A 271 -18.39 -9.46 -0.28
N LEU A 272 -17.58 -10.23 -1.01
CA LEU A 272 -17.96 -11.56 -1.49
C LEU A 272 -18.33 -12.53 -0.35
N PHE A 273 -17.83 -12.28 0.86
CA PHE A 273 -18.07 -13.10 2.05
C PHE A 273 -19.16 -12.50 2.96
N GLY A 274 -19.88 -11.48 2.50
CA GLY A 274 -21.02 -10.90 3.22
C GLY A 274 -20.65 -9.90 4.32
N ARG A 275 -19.38 -9.48 4.45
CA ARG A 275 -19.00 -8.40 5.37
C ARG A 275 -19.63 -7.10 4.88
N ARG A 276 -20.40 -6.42 5.74
CA ARG A 276 -21.11 -5.17 5.39
C ARG A 276 -20.38 -3.92 5.86
N ARG A 277 -20.51 -2.85 5.08
CA ARG A 277 -20.24 -1.47 5.49
C ARG A 277 -21.44 -0.60 5.17
N TYR A 278 -22.04 -0.01 6.19
CA TYR A 278 -23.10 0.97 6.03
C TYR A 278 -22.56 2.29 5.50
N ILE A 279 -23.29 2.92 4.58
CA ILE A 279 -22.93 4.16 3.89
C ILE A 279 -24.09 5.16 4.07
N PRO A 280 -24.26 5.76 5.26
CA PRO A 280 -25.43 6.59 5.57
C PRO A 280 -25.54 7.84 4.67
N ASP A 281 -24.41 8.38 4.23
CA ASP A 281 -24.35 9.59 3.40
C ASP A 281 -24.50 9.33 1.88
N ILE A 282 -24.83 8.10 1.46
CA ILE A 282 -24.96 7.74 0.04
C ILE A 282 -26.06 8.54 -0.68
N ASN A 283 -27.08 8.98 0.06
CA ASN A 283 -28.17 9.82 -0.44
C ASN A 283 -28.07 11.28 0.06
N SER A 284 -26.90 11.69 0.57
CA SER A 284 -26.72 13.04 1.13
C SER A 284 -27.01 14.11 0.08
N ARG A 285 -27.70 15.19 0.48
CA ARG A 285 -27.92 16.38 -0.36
C ARG A 285 -26.61 17.14 -0.59
N VAL A 286 -25.64 17.01 0.32
CA VAL A 286 -24.32 17.62 0.20
C VAL A 286 -23.48 16.83 -0.80
N PHE A 287 -23.19 17.44 -1.94
CA PHE A 287 -22.46 16.80 -3.05
C PHE A 287 -21.15 16.13 -2.60
N GLN A 288 -20.37 16.79 -1.74
CA GLN A 288 -19.09 16.27 -1.25
C GLN A 288 -19.24 14.98 -0.43
N PHE A 289 -20.24 14.90 0.45
CA PHE A 289 -20.52 13.71 1.26
C PHE A 289 -21.06 12.56 0.42
N ARG A 290 -21.96 12.87 -0.52
CA ARG A 290 -22.47 11.89 -1.48
C ARG A 290 -21.35 11.32 -2.34
N GLN A 291 -20.51 12.15 -2.93
CA GLN A 291 -19.39 11.71 -3.77
C GLN A 291 -18.36 10.88 -2.97
N ALA A 292 -18.07 11.25 -1.72
CA ALA A 292 -17.21 10.45 -0.86
C ALA A 292 -17.82 9.08 -0.53
N SER A 293 -19.14 9.05 -0.33
CA SER A 293 -19.91 7.83 -0.08
C SER A 293 -19.94 6.90 -1.29
N GLU A 294 -20.14 7.43 -2.49
CA GLU A 294 -20.11 6.67 -3.75
C GLU A 294 -18.74 6.03 -3.98
N ARG A 295 -17.64 6.78 -3.75
CA ARG A 295 -16.29 6.21 -3.81
C ARG A 295 -16.07 5.11 -2.78
N ALA A 296 -16.53 5.32 -1.55
CA ALA A 296 -16.43 4.33 -0.49
C ALA A 296 -17.26 3.07 -0.81
N ALA A 297 -18.44 3.23 -1.42
CA ALA A 297 -19.31 2.15 -1.84
C ALA A 297 -18.66 1.32 -2.95
N ALA A 298 -18.11 1.94 -3.99
CA ALA A 298 -17.44 1.22 -5.09
C ALA A 298 -16.16 0.49 -4.63
N ASN A 299 -15.39 1.10 -3.72
CA ASN A 299 -14.11 0.55 -3.29
C ASN A 299 -14.22 -0.53 -2.21
N MET A 300 -15.17 -0.40 -1.27
CA MET A 300 -15.23 -1.27 -0.11
C MET A 300 -15.39 -2.75 -0.44
N PRO A 301 -16.23 -3.18 -1.41
CA PRO A 301 -16.34 -4.59 -1.77
C PRO A 301 -15.00 -5.19 -2.22
N VAL A 302 -14.18 -4.43 -2.96
CA VAL A 302 -12.85 -4.89 -3.43
C VAL A 302 -11.88 -4.99 -2.25
N GLN A 303 -11.68 -3.88 -1.53
CA GLN A 303 -10.70 -3.83 -0.44
C GLN A 303 -11.09 -4.77 0.72
N GLY A 304 -12.39 -4.87 1.02
CA GLY A 304 -12.90 -5.74 2.07
C GLY A 304 -12.81 -7.22 1.70
N THR A 305 -13.08 -7.58 0.45
CA THR A 305 -12.86 -8.96 -0.02
C THR A 305 -11.38 -9.33 0.05
N SER A 306 -10.47 -8.39 -0.25
CA SER A 306 -9.02 -8.63 -0.07
C SER A 306 -8.67 -8.90 1.40
N ALA A 307 -9.27 -8.15 2.34
CA ALA A 307 -9.09 -8.40 3.77
C ALA A 307 -9.69 -9.74 4.22
N ASP A 308 -10.82 -10.15 3.65
CA ASP A 308 -11.45 -11.43 3.94
C ASP A 308 -10.60 -12.60 3.43
N ILE A 309 -10.12 -12.54 2.18
CA ILE A 309 -9.21 -13.53 1.59
C ILE A 309 -7.93 -13.64 2.43
N MET A 310 -7.32 -12.52 2.82
CA MET A 310 -6.12 -12.55 3.67
C MET A 310 -6.37 -13.24 5.00
N LYS A 311 -7.52 -13.02 5.65
CA LYS A 311 -7.86 -13.70 6.91
C LYS A 311 -8.08 -15.21 6.71
N LEU A 312 -8.73 -15.61 5.63
CA LEU A 312 -8.87 -17.03 5.27
C LEU A 312 -7.50 -17.65 5.01
N ALA A 313 -6.62 -16.95 4.29
CA ALA A 313 -5.26 -17.38 4.02
C ALA A 313 -4.44 -17.56 5.29
N MET A 314 -4.57 -16.66 6.27
CA MET A 314 -3.92 -16.80 7.57
C MET A 314 -4.34 -18.08 8.31
N VAL A 315 -5.64 -18.40 8.28
CA VAL A 315 -6.18 -19.62 8.90
C VAL A 315 -5.72 -20.86 8.14
N ALA A 316 -5.85 -20.88 6.82
CA ALA A 316 -5.43 -21.99 5.98
C ALA A 316 -3.93 -22.29 6.11
N VAL A 317 -3.09 -21.24 6.16
CA VAL A 317 -1.65 -21.40 6.38
C VAL A 317 -1.35 -21.92 7.77
N ARG A 318 -2.01 -21.41 8.84
CA ARG A 318 -1.82 -21.96 10.19
C ARG A 318 -2.14 -23.47 10.21
N ASP A 319 -3.29 -23.85 9.69
CA ASP A 319 -3.75 -25.25 9.71
C ASP A 319 -2.81 -26.14 8.87
N MET A 320 -2.31 -25.63 7.74
CA MET A 320 -1.29 -26.30 6.93
C MET A 320 0.02 -26.48 7.70
N LEU A 321 0.52 -25.45 8.38
CA LEU A 321 1.76 -25.54 9.17
C LEU A 321 1.66 -26.61 10.25
N GLU A 322 0.54 -26.66 10.97
CA GLU A 322 0.29 -27.65 12.00
C GLU A 322 0.17 -29.07 11.45
N LYS A 323 -0.57 -29.25 10.34
CA LYS A 323 -0.80 -30.55 9.71
C LYS A 323 0.49 -31.15 9.15
N GLU A 324 1.29 -30.36 8.44
CA GLU A 324 2.51 -30.81 7.77
C GLU A 324 3.73 -30.79 8.72
N GLY A 325 3.56 -30.31 9.95
CA GLY A 325 4.61 -30.36 11.00
C GLY A 325 5.73 -29.35 10.82
N PHE A 326 5.48 -28.24 10.11
CA PHE A 326 6.47 -27.18 9.91
C PHE A 326 6.77 -26.42 11.22
N LYS A 327 8.04 -26.07 11.42
CA LYS A 327 8.53 -25.23 12.53
C LYS A 327 8.32 -23.75 12.27
N ALA A 328 8.00 -23.37 11.03
CA ALA A 328 7.75 -22.00 10.64
C ALA A 328 6.66 -21.33 11.49
N ARG A 329 6.88 -20.06 11.80
CA ARG A 329 5.91 -19.25 12.56
C ARG A 329 5.53 -18.02 11.77
N MET A 330 4.22 -17.78 11.65
CA MET A 330 3.71 -16.51 11.13
C MET A 330 3.98 -15.40 12.13
N LEU A 331 4.72 -14.37 11.72
CA LEU A 331 5.12 -13.24 12.53
C LEU A 331 4.18 -12.05 12.39
N LEU A 332 3.87 -11.66 11.15
CA LEU A 332 3.13 -10.44 10.85
C LEU A 332 2.25 -10.61 9.62
N GLN A 333 1.12 -9.90 9.62
CA GLN A 333 0.35 -9.62 8.41
C GLN A 333 0.47 -8.13 8.09
N VAL A 334 0.89 -7.84 6.85
CA VAL A 334 1.15 -6.48 6.36
C VAL A 334 0.43 -6.30 5.03
N HIS A 335 -0.78 -5.78 5.09
CA HIS A 335 -1.65 -5.60 3.92
C HIS A 335 -1.93 -6.93 3.18
N ASP A 336 -1.29 -7.17 2.05
CA ASP A 336 -1.36 -8.36 1.21
C ASP A 336 -0.20 -9.35 1.44
N GLU A 337 0.71 -9.04 2.38
CA GLU A 337 1.88 -9.83 2.75
C GLU A 337 1.68 -10.57 4.08
N LEU A 338 2.11 -11.84 4.13
CA LEU A 338 2.36 -12.61 5.35
C LEU A 338 3.87 -12.82 5.52
N LEU A 339 4.37 -12.45 6.70
CA LEU A 339 5.77 -12.62 7.07
C LEU A 339 5.90 -13.78 8.06
N PHE A 340 6.85 -14.68 7.79
CA PHE A 340 7.17 -15.84 8.60
C PHE A 340 8.64 -15.84 8.99
N GLU A 341 8.98 -16.69 9.95
CA GLU A 341 10.34 -17.02 10.34
C GLU A 341 10.47 -18.53 10.51
N THR A 342 11.49 -19.13 9.90
CA THR A 342 11.81 -20.56 9.99
C THR A 342 13.31 -20.84 9.80
N THR A 343 13.75 -22.10 9.90
CA THR A 343 15.11 -22.50 9.57
C THR A 343 15.33 -22.57 8.04
N PRO A 344 16.53 -22.24 7.52
CA PRO A 344 16.77 -22.21 6.08
C PRO A 344 16.49 -23.51 5.32
N ASP A 345 16.68 -24.67 5.98
CA ASP A 345 16.44 -26.00 5.43
C ASP A 345 14.95 -26.30 5.19
N GLU A 346 14.05 -25.61 5.89
CA GLU A 346 12.60 -25.80 5.74
C GLU A 346 12.03 -25.04 4.53
N VAL A 347 12.71 -24.00 4.06
CA VAL A 347 12.21 -23.08 3.00
C VAL A 347 11.80 -23.79 1.71
N PRO A 348 12.57 -24.72 1.13
CA PRO A 348 12.22 -25.35 -0.14
C PRO A 348 10.88 -26.10 -0.09
N GLN A 349 10.56 -26.70 1.06
CA GLN A 349 9.28 -27.38 1.26
C GLN A 349 8.18 -26.40 1.69
N LEU A 350 8.50 -25.43 2.54
CA LEU A 350 7.52 -24.48 3.07
C LEU A 350 6.92 -23.57 2.01
N ALA A 351 7.76 -23.00 1.12
CA ALA A 351 7.33 -22.03 0.11
C ALA A 351 6.16 -22.53 -0.78
N PRO A 352 6.22 -23.73 -1.41
CA PRO A 352 5.13 -24.24 -2.23
C PRO A 352 3.85 -24.53 -1.42
N HIS A 353 3.98 -24.98 -0.17
CA HIS A 353 2.81 -25.18 0.71
C HIS A 353 2.14 -23.85 1.07
N ILE A 354 2.91 -22.80 1.38
CA ILE A 354 2.37 -21.45 1.61
C ILE A 354 1.64 -20.96 0.35
N ARG A 355 2.25 -21.09 -0.85
CA ARG A 355 1.59 -20.70 -2.11
C ARG A 355 0.26 -21.40 -2.28
N SER A 356 0.25 -22.73 -2.16
CA SER A 356 -0.96 -23.55 -2.33
C SER A 356 -2.05 -23.18 -1.31
N ALA A 357 -1.68 -23.05 -0.03
CA ALA A 357 -2.62 -22.68 1.02
C ALA A 357 -3.23 -21.29 0.78
N MET A 358 -2.43 -20.31 0.38
CA MET A 358 -2.90 -18.95 0.14
C MET A 358 -3.70 -18.81 -1.16
N THR A 359 -3.34 -19.49 -2.24
CA THR A 359 -4.10 -19.42 -3.50
C THR A 359 -5.36 -20.28 -3.47
N GLY A 360 -5.39 -21.33 -2.64
CA GLY A 360 -6.51 -22.27 -2.51
C GLY A 360 -7.70 -21.79 -1.67
N VAL A 361 -7.60 -20.65 -0.97
CA VAL A 361 -8.68 -20.19 -0.07
C VAL A 361 -9.94 -19.71 -0.77
N TYR A 362 -9.83 -19.29 -2.04
CA TYR A 362 -10.99 -18.83 -2.81
C TYR A 362 -10.71 -18.83 -4.32
N THR A 363 -11.64 -19.33 -5.11
CA THR A 363 -11.54 -19.34 -6.57
C THR A 363 -12.10 -18.06 -7.17
N LEU A 364 -11.20 -17.19 -7.64
CA LEU A 364 -11.55 -16.00 -8.42
C LEU A 364 -11.54 -16.30 -9.93
N ALA A 365 -12.20 -15.44 -10.70
CA ALA A 365 -12.19 -15.52 -12.17
C ALA A 365 -10.81 -15.16 -12.73
N ALA A 366 -10.14 -14.18 -12.11
CA ALA A 366 -8.71 -13.94 -12.24
C ALA A 366 -8.00 -14.70 -11.10
N PRO A 367 -7.26 -15.79 -11.37
CA PRO A 367 -6.71 -16.67 -10.33
C PRO A 367 -5.85 -15.92 -9.30
N LEU A 368 -5.83 -16.34 -8.03
CA LEU A 368 -4.91 -15.78 -7.04
C LEU A 368 -3.48 -16.22 -7.35
N GLU A 369 -2.51 -15.35 -7.09
CA GLU A 369 -1.08 -15.62 -7.27
C GLU A 369 -0.31 -15.07 -6.07
N VAL A 370 0.70 -15.82 -5.60
CA VAL A 370 1.51 -15.47 -4.44
C VAL A 370 2.99 -15.57 -4.77
N GLU A 371 3.71 -14.49 -4.53
CA GLU A 371 5.17 -14.44 -4.63
C GLU A 371 5.78 -14.72 -3.26
N VAL A 372 6.62 -15.76 -3.18
CA VAL A 372 7.36 -16.10 -1.95
C VAL A 372 8.81 -15.66 -2.08
N LYS A 373 9.28 -14.92 -1.08
CA LYS A 373 10.65 -14.39 -0.98
C LYS A 373 11.27 -14.80 0.34
N THR A 374 12.60 -14.92 0.39
CA THR A 374 13.33 -15.17 1.64
C THR A 374 14.55 -14.30 1.81
N GLY A 375 14.92 -14.01 3.05
CA GLY A 375 16.09 -13.19 3.37
C GLY A 375 16.40 -13.16 4.86
N LYS A 376 17.64 -12.81 5.21
CA LYS A 376 18.05 -12.64 6.61
C LYS A 376 17.42 -11.41 7.26
N THR A 377 17.16 -10.39 6.44
CA THR A 377 16.48 -9.16 6.85
C THR A 377 15.23 -8.97 6.00
N TRP A 378 14.28 -8.20 6.52
CA TRP A 378 13.02 -7.95 5.82
C TRP A 378 13.21 -7.09 4.56
N ALA A 379 14.29 -6.29 4.48
CA ALA A 379 14.61 -5.47 3.30
C ALA A 379 15.29 -6.24 2.17
N ASP A 380 15.85 -7.42 2.48
CA ASP A 380 16.70 -8.22 1.59
C ASP A 380 16.04 -9.51 1.13
N VAL A 381 14.71 -9.62 1.28
CA VAL A 381 14.00 -10.80 0.81
C VAL A 381 14.07 -10.88 -0.72
N THR A 382 14.52 -12.02 -1.24
CA THR A 382 14.62 -12.32 -2.67
C THR A 382 13.73 -13.49 -3.05
N ALA A 383 13.22 -13.51 -4.29
CA ALA A 383 12.32 -14.56 -4.76
C ALA A 383 12.92 -15.96 -4.55
N VAL A 384 12.10 -16.88 -4.04
CA VAL A 384 12.40 -18.31 -4.02
C VAL A 384 12.06 -18.87 -5.40
N ALA A 385 13.02 -19.57 -6.00
CA ALA A 385 12.80 -20.22 -7.29
C ALA A 385 11.60 -21.17 -7.22
N ASP A 386 10.80 -21.19 -8.27
CA ASP A 386 9.73 -22.18 -8.41
C ASP A 386 10.39 -23.51 -8.81
N GLU A 387 10.69 -24.35 -7.82
CA GLU A 387 10.94 -25.76 -8.10
C GLU A 387 9.58 -26.47 -8.18
N PRO A 388 9.32 -27.26 -9.24
CA PRO A 388 8.11 -28.06 -9.32
C PRO A 388 8.12 -29.07 -8.16
N VAL A 389 7.20 -28.90 -7.22
CA VAL A 389 6.93 -29.94 -6.23
C VAL A 389 5.91 -30.88 -6.82
N ASP A 390 6.30 -32.14 -6.99
CA ASP A 390 5.37 -33.26 -7.21
C ASP A 390 4.50 -33.41 -5.95
N LEU A 391 3.44 -32.60 -5.88
CA LEU A 391 2.33 -32.80 -4.94
C LEU A 391 1.47 -33.97 -5.44
N ILE A 392 2.06 -35.16 -5.57
CA ILE A 392 1.31 -36.41 -5.71
C ILE A 392 1.59 -37.22 -4.45
N GLY A 393 0.66 -37.09 -3.51
CA GLY A 393 0.61 -37.86 -2.27
C GLY A 393 -0.83 -38.04 -1.83
N ASP A 394 -1.47 -39.04 -2.43
CA ASP A 394 -2.65 -39.80 -1.99
C ASP A 394 -3.81 -39.05 -1.30
N VAL A 395 -4.85 -38.77 -2.11
CA VAL A 395 -6.25 -38.91 -1.65
C VAL A 395 -7.05 -39.58 -2.77
N LEU A 396 -7.30 -40.88 -2.58
CA LEU A 396 -8.40 -41.63 -3.20
C LEU A 396 -9.70 -41.39 -2.42
#